data_AF-A0A7T3RB33-F1
#
_entry.id   AF-A0A7T3RB33-F1
#
_cell.length_a   1.000
_cell.length_b   1.000
_cell.length_c   1.000
_cell.angle_alpha   90.00
_cell.angle_beta   90.00
_cell.angle_gamma   90.00
#
_symmetry.space_group_name_H-M   'P 1'
#
loop_
_entity.id
_entity.type
_entity.pdbx_description
1 polymer ?
#
loop_
_entity_poly.entity_id
_entity_poly.type
_entity_poly.pdbx_seq_one_letter_code
_entity_poly.pdbx_strand_id
1 'polypeptide(L)'
;MSFVPKQFLKHKPKPVKSRLLECDCRCEEMIKRAVFARELGVPIVMHDYLTGGFTANTTLAHYCRDNGLLLHIHRAMHAVIDRQKNHGMHFRVLAKALRMSGGDHIHSGTVVGKLEGEREITLGFVDLLRDDFIEKDRSRGIFFTQDWVSMPGVIPVASGGIHVWHMPALTEIFGDDSVLQFGGGTLGHPWGNAPGAAANRVALEACVQARNEGRDLAREGNEIIKAACKWSAELAAACEIWKEIKFDGFKAMDTI
;
A
#
# COMPACT_ATOMS: atom_id res chain seq x y z
N MET A 1 10.12 -17.91 20.59
CA MET A 1 11.31 -17.58 19.79
C MET A 1 11.45 -18.61 18.69
N SER A 2 11.13 -18.24 17.44
CA SER A 2 11.45 -19.05 16.26
C SER A 2 11.79 -18.10 15.12
N PHE A 3 13.06 -17.65 15.12
CA PHE A 3 13.68 -17.08 13.93
C PHE A 3 13.83 -18.21 12.91
N VAL A 4 13.10 -18.14 11.80
CA VAL A 4 13.36 -19.01 10.64
C VAL A 4 14.24 -18.21 9.65
N PRO A 5 15.52 -18.57 9.47
CA PRO A 5 16.41 -17.87 8.55
C PRO A 5 15.96 -18.02 7.09
N LYS A 6 16.12 -16.96 6.30
CA LYS A 6 15.73 -16.81 4.87
C LYS A 6 16.37 -17.83 3.89
N GLN A 7 17.14 -18.82 4.34
CA GLN A 7 17.97 -19.65 3.45
C GLN A 7 17.37 -20.99 2.97
N PHE A 8 16.21 -21.43 3.44
CA PHE A 8 15.70 -22.78 3.15
C PHE A 8 14.82 -22.90 1.89
N LEU A 9 15.21 -22.30 0.78
CA LEU A 9 14.47 -22.44 -0.48
C LEU A 9 15.41 -22.28 -1.68
N LYS A 10 16.25 -23.27 -2.01
CA LYS A 10 17.03 -23.37 -3.27
C LYS A 10 16.42 -24.50 -4.13
N HIS A 11 15.70 -24.27 -5.24
CA HIS A 11 16.14 -24.66 -6.60
C HIS A 11 15.10 -24.29 -7.71
N LYS A 12 14.72 -23.02 -7.87
CA LYS A 12 14.05 -22.45 -9.07
C LYS A 12 14.43 -20.96 -9.17
N PRO A 13 14.34 -20.26 -10.32
CA PRO A 13 14.35 -18.80 -10.30
C PRO A 13 13.18 -18.36 -9.42
N LYS A 14 13.48 -17.96 -8.19
CA LYS A 14 12.47 -17.57 -7.21
C LYS A 14 12.28 -16.07 -7.33
N PRO A 15 11.03 -15.57 -7.24
CA PRO A 15 10.81 -14.15 -7.15
C PRO A 15 11.63 -13.58 -5.98
N VAL A 16 12.18 -12.37 -6.16
CA VAL A 16 12.88 -11.65 -5.10
C VAL A 16 11.90 -11.48 -3.93
N LYS A 17 12.25 -12.00 -2.76
CA LYS A 17 11.43 -11.91 -1.54
C LYS A 17 12.05 -10.93 -0.56
N SER A 18 11.23 -10.10 0.05
CA SER A 18 11.67 -9.12 1.04
C SER A 18 10.75 -9.07 2.26
N ARG A 19 11.21 -8.36 3.30
CA ARG A 19 10.45 -8.00 4.49
C ARG A 19 10.90 -6.59 4.85
N LEU A 20 9.95 -5.70 5.10
CA LEU A 20 10.23 -4.36 5.61
C LEU A 20 10.88 -4.48 6.99
N LEU A 21 12.06 -3.89 7.16
CA LEU A 21 12.73 -3.79 8.46
C LEU A 21 12.57 -2.37 8.99
N GLU A 22 12.00 -2.26 10.18
CA GLU A 22 11.68 -0.99 10.85
C GLU A 22 12.94 -0.25 11.32
N CYS A 23 13.07 1.01 10.91
CA CYS A 23 14.20 1.87 11.27
C CYS A 23 13.84 2.93 12.32
N ASP A 24 12.56 3.07 12.72
CA ASP A 24 12.12 4.09 13.67
C ASP A 24 12.86 4.07 15.00
N CYS A 25 13.55 5.18 15.29
CA CYS A 25 14.19 5.52 16.56
C CYS A 25 14.87 6.90 16.45
N ARG A 26 15.65 7.30 17.46
CA ARG A 26 16.49 8.52 17.38
C ARG A 26 17.51 8.38 16.25
N CYS A 27 17.94 9.50 15.67
CA CYS A 27 18.71 9.55 14.43
C CYS A 27 19.92 8.60 14.37
N GLU A 28 20.73 8.51 15.42
CA GLU A 28 21.91 7.64 15.45
C GLU A 28 21.53 6.16 15.39
N GLU A 29 20.50 5.76 16.15
CA GLU A 29 20.00 4.38 16.14
C GLU A 29 19.30 4.04 14.83
N MET A 30 18.64 5.02 14.19
CA MET A 30 17.95 4.85 12.92
C MET A 30 18.95 4.46 11.83
N ILE A 31 20.06 5.20 11.76
CA ILE A 31 21.14 4.89 10.82
C ILE A 31 21.82 3.57 11.15
N LYS A 32 22.06 3.24 12.43
CA LYS A 32 22.60 1.91 12.81
C LYS A 32 21.72 0.76 12.30
N ARG A 33 20.40 0.88 12.41
CA ARG A 33 19.46 -0.13 11.89
C ARG A 33 19.49 -0.22 10.37
N ALA A 34 19.56 0.92 9.68
CA ALA A 34 19.66 0.95 8.21
C ALA A 34 20.99 0.36 7.71
N VAL A 35 22.10 0.62 8.40
CA VAL A 35 23.42 0.00 8.14
C VAL A 35 23.33 -1.51 8.32
N PHE A 36 22.76 -1.98 9.42
CA PHE A 36 22.60 -3.42 9.65
C PHE A 36 21.70 -4.08 8.60
N ALA A 37 20.60 -3.43 8.20
CA ALA A 37 19.73 -3.92 7.12
C ALA A 37 20.49 -4.06 5.80
N ARG A 38 21.32 -3.06 5.46
CA ARG A 38 22.20 -3.09 4.29
C ARG A 38 23.22 -4.23 4.37
N GLU A 39 23.87 -4.43 5.52
CA GLU A 39 24.83 -5.53 5.73
C GLU A 39 24.18 -6.92 5.58
N LEU A 40 22.90 -7.05 5.97
CA LEU A 40 22.11 -8.27 5.74
C LEU A 40 21.72 -8.46 4.26
N GLY A 41 21.96 -7.48 3.39
CA GLY A 41 21.61 -7.52 1.97
C GLY A 41 20.09 -7.54 1.74
N VAL A 42 19.29 -6.97 2.65
CA VAL A 42 17.85 -6.83 2.38
C VAL A 42 17.59 -5.67 1.42
N PRO A 43 16.58 -5.75 0.54
CA PRO A 43 16.40 -4.73 -0.49
C PRO A 43 15.57 -3.52 -0.03
N ILE A 44 14.95 -3.57 1.16
CA ILE A 44 13.97 -2.58 1.59
C ILE A 44 13.92 -2.44 3.12
N VAL A 45 13.75 -1.21 3.60
CA VAL A 45 13.51 -0.83 4.99
C VAL A 45 12.21 -0.02 5.10
N MET A 46 11.74 0.26 6.32
CA MET A 46 10.61 1.16 6.54
C MET A 46 10.85 2.19 7.64
N HIS A 47 10.07 3.28 7.60
CA HIS A 47 10.12 4.40 8.54
C HIS A 47 8.75 5.08 8.68
N ASP A 48 8.38 5.48 9.90
CA ASP A 48 7.25 6.34 10.21
C ASP A 48 7.64 7.82 10.11
N TYR A 49 7.49 8.41 8.92
CA TYR A 49 8.06 9.74 8.64
C TYR A 49 7.49 10.90 9.48
N LEU A 50 6.24 10.82 9.95
CA LEU A 50 5.63 11.89 10.75
C LEU A 50 6.04 11.82 12.21
N THR A 51 6.09 10.62 12.79
CA THR A 51 6.46 10.41 14.20
C THR A 51 7.98 10.47 14.38
N GLY A 52 8.75 9.97 13.40
CA GLY A 52 10.21 10.18 13.33
C GLY A 52 10.58 11.61 12.91
N GLY A 53 9.72 12.27 12.13
CA GLY A 53 9.87 13.64 11.68
C GLY A 53 10.59 13.79 10.34
N PHE A 54 10.28 14.88 9.62
CA PHE A 54 10.81 15.15 8.27
C PHE A 54 12.34 15.22 8.21
N THR A 55 13.00 15.75 9.25
CA THR A 55 14.47 15.82 9.32
C THR A 55 15.11 14.44 9.32
N ALA A 56 14.59 13.52 10.14
CA ALA A 56 15.06 12.14 10.18
C ALA A 56 14.74 11.41 8.87
N ASN A 57 13.53 11.59 8.34
CA ASN A 57 13.13 10.97 7.09
C ASN A 57 14.03 11.38 5.91
N THR A 58 14.28 12.67 5.74
CA THR A 58 15.13 13.17 4.64
C THR A 58 16.56 12.61 4.75
N THR A 59 17.08 12.52 5.98
CA THR A 59 18.39 11.90 6.25
C THR A 59 18.39 10.43 5.84
N LEU A 60 17.35 9.67 6.21
CA LEU A 60 17.23 8.27 5.85
C LEU A 60 17.03 8.06 4.35
N ALA A 61 16.27 8.93 3.68
CA ALA A 61 16.05 8.88 2.23
C ALA A 61 17.36 9.06 1.45
N HIS A 62 18.22 10.02 1.86
CA HIS A 62 19.56 10.17 1.29
C HIS A 62 20.42 8.91 1.53
N TYR A 63 20.42 8.38 2.76
CA TYR A 63 21.15 7.15 3.07
C TYR A 63 20.69 5.97 2.19
N CYS A 64 19.38 5.79 2.03
CA CYS A 64 18.79 4.74 1.20
C CYS A 64 19.20 4.87 -0.26
N ARG A 65 19.18 6.10 -0.81
CA ARG A 65 19.67 6.40 -2.17
C ARG A 65 21.12 5.97 -2.37
N ASP A 66 22.00 6.34 -1.44
CA ASP A 66 23.44 6.07 -1.54
C ASP A 66 23.80 4.59 -1.32
N ASN A 67 22.90 3.83 -0.68
CA ASN A 67 23.15 2.44 -0.30
C ASN A 67 22.27 1.41 -1.03
N GLY A 68 21.47 1.84 -2.00
CA GLY A 68 20.62 0.94 -2.81
C GLY A 68 19.54 0.24 -2.00
N LEU A 69 18.99 0.91 -0.98
CA LEU A 69 17.86 0.42 -0.19
C LEU A 69 16.58 1.11 -0.66
N LEU A 70 15.52 0.33 -0.87
CA LEU A 70 14.17 0.90 -0.98
C LEU A 70 13.69 1.38 0.40
N LEU A 71 12.92 2.46 0.41
CA LEU A 71 12.38 3.09 1.62
C LEU A 71 10.85 3.09 1.59
N HIS A 72 10.23 2.21 2.37
CA HIS A 72 8.79 2.19 2.59
C HIS A 72 8.37 3.17 3.68
N ILE A 73 7.41 4.03 3.40
CA ILE A 73 6.95 5.02 4.37
C ILE A 73 5.59 4.63 4.94
N HIS A 74 5.54 4.47 6.25
CA HIS A 74 4.29 4.38 6.98
C HIS A 74 3.90 5.76 7.53
N ARG A 75 2.60 6.04 7.55
CA ARG A 75 2.05 7.38 7.84
C ARG A 75 1.50 7.48 9.25
N ALA A 76 2.12 6.81 10.24
CA ALA A 76 1.67 6.87 11.62
C ALA A 76 1.41 8.32 12.05
N MET A 77 0.36 8.55 12.86
CA MET A 77 -0.09 9.88 13.32
C MET A 77 -0.79 10.77 12.27
N HIS A 78 -0.83 10.42 10.98
CA HIS A 78 -1.44 11.29 9.94
C HIS A 78 -2.89 11.71 10.24
N ALA A 79 -3.74 10.78 10.69
CA ALA A 79 -5.16 11.02 10.98
C ALA A 79 -5.41 11.93 12.19
N VAL A 80 -4.39 12.25 12.98
CA VAL A 80 -4.46 13.32 13.99
C VAL A 80 -4.54 14.70 13.32
N ILE A 81 -3.97 14.82 12.12
CA ILE A 81 -3.78 16.07 11.38
C ILE A 81 -4.76 16.20 10.22
N ASP A 82 -5.10 15.09 9.54
CA ASP A 82 -5.76 15.13 8.22
C ASP A 82 -7.21 14.63 8.20
N ARG A 83 -7.79 14.27 9.34
CA ARG A 83 -9.10 13.60 9.38
C ARG A 83 -10.30 14.55 9.34
N GLN A 84 -10.19 15.74 9.91
CA GLN A 84 -11.31 16.66 10.05
C GLN A 84 -11.31 17.69 8.93
N LYS A 85 -12.42 17.80 8.20
CA LYS A 85 -12.55 18.75 7.08
C LYS A 85 -12.35 20.21 7.49
N ASN A 86 -12.71 20.58 8.72
CA ASN A 86 -12.71 21.96 9.20
C ASN A 86 -11.38 22.44 9.80
N HIS A 87 -10.43 21.55 10.11
CA HIS A 87 -9.18 21.92 10.75
C HIS A 87 -8.07 20.90 10.51
N GLY A 88 -6.86 21.39 10.26
CA GLY A 88 -5.66 20.57 10.09
C GLY A 88 -5.02 20.73 8.73
N MET A 89 -4.38 19.67 8.24
CA MET A 89 -3.75 19.63 6.91
C MET A 89 -4.18 18.38 6.18
N HIS A 90 -4.90 18.53 5.07
CA HIS A 90 -5.37 17.39 4.30
C HIS A 90 -4.20 16.51 3.80
N PHE A 91 -4.40 15.18 3.77
CA PHE A 91 -3.36 14.19 3.44
C PHE A 91 -2.63 14.46 2.12
N ARG A 92 -3.31 14.95 1.08
CA ARG A 92 -2.69 15.40 -0.19
C ARG A 92 -1.47 16.31 -0.01
N VAL A 93 -1.46 17.18 1.00
CA VAL A 93 -0.31 18.05 1.31
C VAL A 93 0.83 17.23 1.91
N LEU A 94 0.50 16.33 2.85
CA LEU A 94 1.45 15.41 3.46
C LEU A 94 2.07 14.44 2.43
N ALA A 95 1.28 13.99 1.46
CA ALA A 95 1.74 13.17 0.33
C ALA A 95 2.77 13.91 -0.53
N LYS A 96 2.51 15.17 -0.91
CA LYS A 96 3.49 16.01 -1.60
C LYS A 96 4.76 16.23 -0.76
N ALA A 97 4.59 16.54 0.52
CA ALA A 97 5.70 16.73 1.44
C ALA A 97 6.59 15.48 1.55
N LEU A 98 5.98 14.29 1.57
CA LEU A 98 6.73 13.05 1.56
C LEU A 98 7.43 12.81 0.22
N ARG A 99 6.77 12.99 -0.92
CA ARG A 99 7.40 12.83 -2.25
C ARG A 99 8.65 13.71 -2.40
N MET A 100 8.63 14.93 -1.85
CA MET A 100 9.80 15.81 -1.79
C MET A 100 10.86 15.37 -0.76
N SER A 101 10.44 14.94 0.43
CA SER A 101 11.33 14.46 1.50
C SER A 101 12.04 13.14 1.16
N GLY A 102 11.41 12.31 0.32
CA GLY A 102 11.93 11.04 -0.16
C GLY A 102 11.30 9.83 0.52
N GLY A 103 10.85 8.90 -0.32
CA GLY A 103 10.28 7.60 0.04
C GLY A 103 9.82 6.89 -1.23
N ASP A 104 10.04 5.59 -1.34
CA ASP A 104 9.68 4.84 -2.54
C ASP A 104 8.22 4.36 -2.48
N HIS A 105 7.71 4.10 -1.28
CA HIS A 105 6.31 3.76 -1.03
C HIS A 105 5.68 4.67 0.02
N ILE A 106 4.36 4.90 -0.05
CA ILE A 106 3.61 5.49 1.08
C ILE A 106 2.20 4.90 1.18
N HIS A 107 1.74 4.66 2.41
CA HIS A 107 0.35 4.29 2.67
C HIS A 107 -0.63 5.37 2.20
N SER A 108 -1.58 4.99 1.35
CA SER A 108 -2.51 5.91 0.67
C SER A 108 -3.99 5.60 0.94
N GLY A 109 -4.29 4.73 1.90
CA GLY A 109 -5.66 4.30 2.18
C GLY A 109 -6.14 3.21 1.24
N THR A 110 -7.38 2.76 1.42
CA THR A 110 -7.94 1.58 0.72
C THR A 110 -9.29 1.84 0.08
N VAL A 111 -9.97 2.95 0.42
CA VAL A 111 -11.37 3.27 0.08
C VAL A 111 -12.39 2.30 0.69
N VAL A 112 -12.18 0.99 0.51
CA VAL A 112 -13.10 -0.09 0.90
C VAL A 112 -12.71 -0.80 2.21
N GLY A 113 -11.55 -0.47 2.78
CA GLY A 113 -11.04 -1.11 3.99
C GLY A 113 -11.53 -0.43 5.27
N LYS A 114 -10.90 -0.80 6.39
CA LYS A 114 -11.34 -0.39 7.74
C LYS A 114 -11.05 1.07 8.11
N LEU A 115 -10.15 1.74 7.36
CA LEU A 115 -9.77 3.12 7.63
C LEU A 115 -10.45 4.02 6.60
N GLU A 116 -10.76 5.25 7.00
CA GLU A 116 -11.41 6.22 6.12
C GLU A 116 -10.60 6.47 4.84
N GLY A 117 -11.33 6.61 3.73
CA GLY A 117 -10.83 7.10 2.45
C GLY A 117 -11.99 7.32 1.49
N GLU A 118 -12.32 8.57 1.22
CA GLU A 118 -13.27 8.91 0.14
C GLU A 118 -12.59 8.64 -1.22
N ARG A 119 -13.36 8.12 -2.18
CA ARG A 119 -12.82 7.57 -3.43
C ARG A 119 -12.16 8.65 -4.30
N GLU A 120 -12.87 9.75 -4.58
CA GLU A 120 -12.35 10.79 -5.48
C GLU A 120 -11.18 11.55 -4.87
N ILE A 121 -11.21 11.81 -3.56
CA ILE A 121 -10.07 12.34 -2.82
C ILE A 121 -8.87 11.40 -2.93
N THR A 122 -9.09 10.09 -2.78
CA THR A 122 -8.03 9.07 -2.84
C THR A 122 -7.38 9.01 -4.21
N LEU A 123 -8.18 8.99 -5.28
CA LEU A 123 -7.68 9.04 -6.65
C LEU A 123 -6.82 10.30 -6.85
N GLY A 124 -7.30 11.46 -6.41
CA GLY A 124 -6.55 12.71 -6.54
C GLY A 124 -5.16 12.68 -5.90
N PHE A 125 -5.02 12.22 -4.65
CA PHE A 125 -3.69 12.17 -4.03
C PHE A 125 -2.84 10.98 -4.50
N VAL A 126 -3.43 9.92 -5.08
CA VAL A 126 -2.68 8.86 -5.77
C VAL A 126 -2.04 9.40 -7.05
N ASP A 127 -2.76 10.19 -7.84
CA ASP A 127 -2.23 10.86 -9.03
C ASP A 127 -1.07 11.80 -8.63
N LEU A 128 -1.23 12.57 -7.55
CA LEU A 128 -0.15 13.42 -7.00
C LEU A 128 1.11 12.65 -6.56
N LEU A 129 0.97 11.38 -6.18
CA LEU A 129 2.10 10.54 -5.77
C LEU A 129 2.84 9.94 -6.96
N ARG A 130 2.13 9.56 -8.03
CA ARG A 130 2.70 8.81 -9.15
C ARG A 130 3.08 9.67 -10.35
N ASP A 131 2.19 10.56 -10.75
CA ASP A 131 2.25 11.19 -12.06
C ASP A 131 3.26 12.33 -12.07
N ASP A 132 3.76 12.68 -13.25
CA ASP A 132 4.69 13.80 -13.45
C ASP A 132 3.94 15.14 -13.52
N PHE A 133 2.73 15.14 -14.11
CA PHE A 133 1.91 16.32 -14.30
C PHE A 133 0.46 16.03 -13.94
N ILE A 134 -0.11 16.80 -13.02
CA ILE A 134 -1.48 16.64 -12.52
C ILE A 134 -2.22 17.96 -12.72
N GLU A 135 -3.28 17.94 -13.53
CA GLU A 135 -4.12 19.11 -13.76
C GLU A 135 -4.97 19.47 -12.54
N LYS A 136 -5.32 20.75 -12.44
CA LYS A 136 -6.31 21.22 -11.45
C LYS A 136 -7.65 20.52 -11.68
N ASP A 137 -8.07 19.72 -10.72
CA ASP A 137 -9.39 19.09 -10.65
C ASP A 137 -10.00 19.20 -9.25
N ARG A 138 -10.97 20.09 -9.10
CA ARG A 138 -11.65 20.31 -7.81
C ARG A 138 -12.55 19.14 -7.42
N SER A 139 -12.99 18.32 -8.38
CA SER A 139 -13.80 17.13 -8.12
C SER A 139 -13.00 15.96 -7.53
N ARG A 140 -11.68 16.10 -7.45
CA ARG A 140 -10.75 15.21 -6.72
C ARG A 140 -9.96 15.93 -5.63
N GLY A 141 -10.35 17.17 -5.31
CA GLY A 141 -9.65 18.01 -4.34
C GLY A 141 -8.27 18.49 -4.79
N ILE A 142 -7.98 18.53 -6.09
CA ILE A 142 -6.77 19.12 -6.65
C ILE A 142 -7.01 20.61 -6.94
N PHE A 143 -6.49 21.46 -6.06
CA PHE A 143 -6.74 22.91 -6.13
C PHE A 143 -5.84 23.64 -7.13
N PHE A 144 -4.65 23.08 -7.40
CA PHE A 144 -3.63 23.64 -8.25
C PHE A 144 -3.06 22.56 -9.15
N THR A 145 -2.82 22.91 -10.41
CA THR A 145 -2.00 22.10 -11.31
C THR A 145 -0.62 21.90 -10.67
N GLN A 146 -0.12 20.67 -10.69
CA GLN A 146 1.17 20.29 -10.12
C GLN A 146 2.04 19.69 -11.23
N ASP A 147 3.18 20.31 -11.48
CA ASP A 147 4.26 19.76 -12.29
C ASP A 147 5.38 19.29 -11.34
N TRP A 148 5.82 18.04 -11.49
CA TRP A 148 6.88 17.43 -10.70
C TRP A 148 8.24 17.46 -11.39
N VAL A 149 8.31 17.94 -12.64
CA VAL A 149 9.54 18.14 -13.40
C VAL A 149 10.51 16.96 -13.28
N SER A 150 9.98 15.76 -13.55
CA SER A 150 10.69 14.48 -13.52
C SER A 150 11.10 13.95 -12.13
N MET A 151 10.56 14.50 -11.04
CA MET A 151 10.71 13.87 -9.72
C MET A 151 10.09 12.47 -9.74
N PRO A 152 10.82 11.41 -9.31
CA PRO A 152 10.28 10.05 -9.29
C PRO A 152 8.92 9.96 -8.59
N GLY A 153 8.06 9.09 -9.12
CA GLY A 153 6.80 8.74 -8.48
C GLY A 153 7.02 7.90 -7.21
N VAL A 154 6.02 7.90 -6.34
CA VAL A 154 5.96 7.11 -5.10
C VAL A 154 4.87 6.06 -5.28
N ILE A 155 5.17 4.80 -4.97
CA ILE A 155 4.20 3.71 -5.10
C ILE A 155 3.16 3.81 -3.96
N PRO A 156 1.87 4.02 -4.25
CA PRO A 156 0.81 4.01 -3.25
C PRO A 156 0.63 2.61 -2.65
N VAL A 157 0.49 2.57 -1.32
CA VAL A 157 0.25 1.33 -0.57
C VAL A 157 -1.18 1.31 -0.01
N ALA A 158 -1.99 0.39 -0.51
CA ALA A 158 -3.32 0.13 0.01
C ALA A 158 -3.24 -0.94 1.12
N SER A 159 -3.52 -0.53 2.36
CA SER A 159 -3.38 -1.39 3.53
C SER A 159 -4.45 -1.09 4.59
N GLY A 160 -4.96 -2.15 5.22
CA GLY A 160 -5.84 -2.06 6.39
C GLY A 160 -7.27 -2.55 6.12
N GLY A 161 -7.63 -3.69 6.72
CA GLY A 161 -8.99 -4.23 6.68
C GLY A 161 -9.41 -4.77 5.31
N ILE A 162 -8.48 -5.03 4.40
CA ILE A 162 -8.77 -5.59 3.08
C ILE A 162 -8.60 -7.11 3.03
N HIS A 163 -9.31 -7.76 2.11
CA HIS A 163 -9.37 -9.21 1.88
C HIS A 163 -9.76 -9.50 0.42
N VAL A 164 -9.82 -10.77 0.02
CA VAL A 164 -9.97 -11.21 -1.38
C VAL A 164 -11.16 -10.59 -2.13
N TRP A 165 -12.31 -10.39 -1.48
CA TRP A 165 -13.47 -9.72 -2.10
C TRP A 165 -13.25 -8.25 -2.47
N HIS A 166 -12.25 -7.59 -1.86
CA HIS A 166 -11.88 -6.22 -2.20
C HIS A 166 -10.94 -6.14 -3.41
N MET A 167 -10.39 -7.27 -3.89
CA MET A 167 -9.37 -7.27 -4.94
C MET A 167 -9.80 -6.60 -6.24
N PRO A 168 -11.04 -6.80 -6.77
CA PRO A 168 -11.46 -6.12 -7.99
C PRO A 168 -11.48 -4.60 -7.83
N ALA A 169 -12.04 -4.10 -6.73
CA ALA A 169 -12.10 -2.66 -6.43
C ALA A 169 -10.70 -2.07 -6.22
N LEU A 170 -9.81 -2.76 -5.52
CA LEU A 170 -8.42 -2.31 -5.32
C LEU A 170 -7.64 -2.26 -6.63
N THR A 171 -7.81 -3.25 -7.50
CA THR A 171 -7.17 -3.30 -8.83
C THR A 171 -7.66 -2.18 -9.73
N GLU A 172 -8.94 -1.82 -9.62
CA GLU A 172 -9.54 -0.72 -10.38
C GLU A 172 -9.11 0.66 -9.84
N ILE A 173 -9.11 0.85 -8.51
CA ILE A 173 -8.76 2.14 -7.88
C ILE A 173 -7.26 2.45 -8.02
N PHE A 174 -6.40 1.48 -7.70
CA PHE A 174 -4.96 1.73 -7.57
C PHE A 174 -4.17 1.32 -8.81
N GLY A 175 -4.71 0.47 -9.69
CA GLY A 175 -3.99 -0.02 -10.86
C GLY A 175 -2.71 -0.82 -10.51
N ASP A 176 -1.84 -0.98 -11.51
CA ASP A 176 -0.68 -1.88 -11.43
C ASP A 176 0.44 -1.35 -10.54
N ASP A 177 0.70 -0.04 -10.56
CA ASP A 177 1.73 0.60 -9.74
C ASP A 177 1.20 0.87 -8.34
N SER A 178 0.99 -0.21 -7.58
CA SER A 178 0.55 -0.17 -6.19
C SER A 178 1.01 -1.38 -5.38
N VAL A 179 1.03 -1.25 -4.05
CA VAL A 179 1.22 -2.38 -3.14
C VAL A 179 -0.07 -2.63 -2.35
N LEU A 180 -0.65 -3.82 -2.51
CA LEU A 180 -1.83 -4.24 -1.76
C LEU A 180 -1.40 -5.11 -0.56
N GLN A 181 -1.60 -4.64 0.67
CA GLN A 181 -1.16 -5.32 1.89
C GLN A 181 -2.30 -6.01 2.64
N PHE A 182 -2.22 -7.34 2.67
CA PHE A 182 -3.19 -8.20 3.36
C PHE A 182 -2.57 -8.77 4.64
N GLY A 183 -2.65 -8.02 5.74
CA GLY A 183 -2.25 -8.51 7.08
C GLY A 183 -3.22 -9.56 7.59
N GLY A 184 -4.31 -9.12 8.22
CA GLY A 184 -5.39 -10.03 8.67
C GLY A 184 -5.97 -10.90 7.55
N GLY A 185 -6.08 -10.34 6.33
CA GLY A 185 -6.51 -11.07 5.12
C GLY A 185 -5.54 -12.15 4.62
N THR A 186 -4.37 -12.33 5.25
CA THR A 186 -3.47 -13.48 4.99
C THR A 186 -3.37 -14.36 6.23
N LEU A 187 -3.02 -13.75 7.38
CA LEU A 187 -2.76 -14.51 8.62
C LEU A 187 -4.05 -15.10 9.23
N GLY A 188 -5.22 -14.51 8.91
CA GLY A 188 -6.51 -15.02 9.35
C GLY A 188 -7.09 -16.13 8.46
N HIS A 189 -6.35 -16.60 7.45
CA HIS A 189 -6.82 -17.69 6.59
C HIS A 189 -6.94 -19.00 7.38
N PRO A 190 -8.03 -19.77 7.24
CA PRO A 190 -8.31 -20.94 8.08
C PRO A 190 -7.27 -22.07 7.94
N TRP A 191 -6.52 -22.08 6.84
CA TRP A 191 -5.47 -23.08 6.56
C TRP A 191 -4.04 -22.54 6.78
N GLY A 192 -3.91 -21.37 7.41
CA GLY A 192 -2.62 -20.74 7.72
C GLY A 192 -2.08 -19.81 6.63
N ASN A 193 -0.89 -19.26 6.90
CA ASN A 193 -0.34 -18.12 6.16
C ASN A 193 -0.05 -18.39 4.68
N ALA A 194 0.48 -19.57 4.36
CA ALA A 194 0.85 -19.90 2.97
C ALA A 194 -0.39 -20.01 2.07
N PRO A 195 -1.46 -20.73 2.47
CA PRO A 195 -2.74 -20.68 1.77
C PRO A 195 -3.35 -19.27 1.69
N GLY A 196 -3.29 -18.48 2.76
CA GLY A 196 -3.77 -17.09 2.73
C GLY A 196 -3.02 -16.23 1.69
N ALA A 197 -1.70 -16.39 1.60
CA ALA A 197 -0.90 -15.70 0.59
C ALA A 197 -1.23 -16.17 -0.83
N ALA A 198 -1.46 -17.48 -1.02
CA ALA A 198 -1.89 -18.04 -2.29
C ALA A 198 -3.27 -17.51 -2.71
N ALA A 199 -4.25 -17.47 -1.80
CA ALA A 199 -5.58 -16.94 -2.06
C ALA A 199 -5.53 -15.48 -2.55
N ASN A 200 -4.79 -14.61 -1.84
CA ASN A 200 -4.62 -13.21 -2.24
C ASN A 200 -3.92 -13.10 -3.61
N ARG A 201 -2.91 -13.93 -3.87
CA ARG A 201 -2.19 -13.92 -5.15
C ARG A 201 -3.08 -14.35 -6.31
N VAL A 202 -3.85 -15.43 -6.15
CA VAL A 202 -4.80 -15.93 -7.16
C VAL A 202 -5.88 -14.88 -7.45
N ALA A 203 -6.46 -14.27 -6.41
CA ALA A 203 -7.46 -13.22 -6.59
C ALA A 203 -6.91 -12.04 -7.41
N LEU A 204 -5.67 -11.60 -7.13
CA LEU A 204 -5.03 -10.50 -7.86
C LEU A 204 -4.80 -10.88 -9.32
N GLU A 205 -4.19 -12.04 -9.60
CA GLU A 205 -3.91 -12.47 -10.97
C GLU A 205 -5.19 -12.65 -11.79
N ALA A 206 -6.27 -13.17 -11.19
CA ALA A 206 -7.56 -13.28 -11.84
C ALA A 206 -8.17 -11.91 -12.18
N CYS A 207 -8.04 -10.92 -11.29
CA CYS A 207 -8.51 -9.55 -11.55
C CYS A 207 -7.69 -8.87 -12.66
N VAL A 208 -6.37 -8.98 -12.61
CA VAL A 208 -5.48 -8.42 -13.64
C VAL A 208 -5.75 -9.06 -15.00
N GLN A 209 -5.89 -10.39 -15.06
CA GLN A 209 -6.24 -11.10 -16.29
C GLN A 209 -7.58 -10.60 -16.85
N ALA A 210 -8.64 -10.60 -16.03
CA ALA A 210 -9.97 -10.17 -16.45
C ALA A 210 -9.98 -8.72 -16.95
N ARG A 211 -9.30 -7.81 -16.26
CA ARG A 211 -9.14 -6.42 -16.70
C ARG A 211 -8.45 -6.33 -18.06
N ASN A 212 -7.36 -7.08 -18.25
CA ASN A 212 -6.60 -7.09 -19.50
C ASN A 212 -7.38 -7.74 -20.66
N GLU A 213 -8.33 -8.63 -20.36
CA GLU A 213 -9.30 -9.19 -21.31
C GLU A 213 -10.48 -8.24 -21.60
N GLY A 214 -10.49 -7.03 -21.02
CA GLY A 214 -11.50 -6.00 -21.26
C GLY A 214 -12.75 -6.10 -20.39
N ARG A 215 -12.73 -6.90 -19.32
CA ARG A 215 -13.86 -7.02 -18.38
C ARG A 215 -13.93 -5.81 -17.44
N ASP A 216 -15.15 -5.46 -17.05
CA ASP A 216 -15.41 -4.37 -16.11
C ASP A 216 -15.32 -4.89 -14.67
N LEU A 217 -14.19 -4.62 -13.99
CA LEU A 217 -13.98 -5.07 -12.61
C LEU A 217 -15.00 -4.49 -11.61
N ALA A 218 -15.54 -3.29 -11.86
CA ALA A 218 -16.50 -2.66 -10.97
C ALA A 218 -17.85 -3.37 -11.00
N ARG A 219 -18.22 -3.96 -12.15
CA ARG A 219 -19.49 -4.67 -12.34
C ARG A 219 -19.35 -6.18 -12.18
N GLU A 220 -18.27 -6.74 -12.70
CA GLU A 220 -18.07 -8.18 -12.83
C GLU A 220 -17.13 -8.78 -11.77
N GLY A 221 -16.57 -7.94 -10.88
CA GLY A 221 -15.55 -8.35 -9.90
C GLY A 221 -15.93 -9.56 -9.06
N ASN A 222 -17.17 -9.62 -8.56
CA ASN A 222 -17.65 -10.77 -7.78
C ASN A 222 -17.70 -12.06 -8.60
N GLU A 223 -18.04 -11.99 -9.88
CA GLU A 223 -18.11 -13.15 -10.77
C GLU A 223 -16.71 -13.65 -11.11
N ILE A 224 -15.76 -12.74 -11.30
CA ILE A 224 -14.33 -13.06 -11.53
C ILE A 224 -13.79 -13.84 -10.33
N ILE A 225 -13.99 -13.34 -9.11
CA ILE A 225 -13.54 -14.02 -7.89
C ILE A 225 -14.23 -15.39 -7.74
N LYS A 226 -15.54 -15.47 -7.92
CA LYS A 226 -16.28 -16.75 -7.86
C LYS A 226 -15.83 -17.75 -8.93
N ALA A 227 -15.47 -17.29 -10.13
CA ALA A 227 -14.92 -18.15 -11.17
C ALA A 227 -13.55 -18.70 -10.77
N ALA A 228 -12.69 -17.87 -10.17
CA ALA A 228 -11.39 -18.30 -9.66
C ALA A 228 -11.51 -19.32 -8.50
N CYS A 229 -12.52 -19.18 -7.64
CA CYS A 229 -12.81 -20.16 -6.58
C CYS A 229 -13.06 -21.58 -7.08
N LYS A 230 -13.48 -21.76 -8.34
CA LYS A 230 -13.74 -23.10 -8.92
C LYS A 230 -12.46 -23.93 -9.07
N TRP A 231 -11.31 -23.28 -9.19
CA TRP A 231 -10.02 -23.95 -9.41
C TRP A 231 -8.96 -23.61 -8.37
N SER A 232 -9.22 -22.68 -7.44
CA SER A 232 -8.39 -22.44 -6.25
C SER A 232 -9.18 -22.67 -4.97
N ALA A 233 -8.83 -23.75 -4.26
CA ALA A 233 -9.45 -24.11 -3.00
C ALA A 233 -9.11 -23.11 -1.88
N GLU A 234 -7.88 -22.57 -1.87
CA GLU A 234 -7.44 -21.55 -0.93
C GLU A 234 -8.26 -20.27 -1.10
N LEU A 235 -8.49 -19.83 -2.34
CA LEU A 235 -9.34 -18.67 -2.60
C LEU A 235 -10.79 -18.94 -2.17
N ALA A 236 -11.34 -20.12 -2.45
CA ALA A 236 -12.68 -20.48 -2.03
C ALA A 236 -12.84 -20.41 -0.49
N ALA A 237 -11.86 -20.94 0.26
CA ALA A 237 -11.85 -20.88 1.72
C ALA A 237 -11.75 -19.43 2.23
N ALA A 238 -10.87 -18.61 1.66
CA ALA A 238 -10.75 -17.18 1.98
C ALA A 238 -12.08 -16.43 1.73
N CYS A 239 -12.71 -16.70 0.60
CA CYS A 239 -13.98 -16.10 0.19
C CYS A 239 -15.09 -16.41 1.18
N GLU A 240 -15.19 -17.66 1.65
CA GLU A 240 -16.24 -18.06 2.60
C GLU A 240 -16.10 -17.36 3.95
N ILE A 241 -14.87 -17.17 4.44
CA ILE A 241 -14.61 -16.53 5.74
C ILE A 241 -14.97 -15.04 5.74
N TRP A 242 -14.72 -14.33 4.63
CA TRP A 242 -14.85 -12.87 4.58
C TRP A 242 -16.03 -12.34 3.76
N LYS A 243 -16.94 -13.20 3.28
CA LYS A 243 -18.04 -12.80 2.37
C LYS A 243 -19.00 -11.74 2.92
N GLU A 244 -19.17 -11.69 4.23
CA GLU A 244 -20.07 -10.74 4.91
C GLU A 244 -19.34 -9.53 5.47
N ILE A 245 -18.00 -9.51 5.43
CA ILE A 245 -17.22 -8.42 5.99
C ILE A 245 -17.17 -7.26 5.00
N LYS A 246 -17.80 -6.16 5.39
CA LYS A 246 -17.76 -4.88 4.68
C LYS A 246 -17.57 -3.75 5.69
N PHE A 247 -16.94 -2.68 5.24
CA PHE A 247 -16.82 -1.43 6.00
C PHE A 247 -17.73 -0.36 5.38
N ASP A 248 -18.95 -0.75 5.03
CA ASP A 248 -20.00 0.14 4.56
C ASP A 248 -20.86 0.68 5.71
N GLY A 249 -21.59 1.77 5.47
CA GLY A 249 -22.44 2.42 6.48
C GLY A 249 -21.76 3.44 7.38
N PHE A 250 -20.44 3.63 7.25
CA PHE A 250 -19.72 4.74 7.89
C PHE A 250 -19.66 5.94 6.94
N LYS A 251 -20.06 7.12 7.43
CA LYS A 251 -19.90 8.37 6.67
C LYS A 251 -18.45 8.84 6.76
N ALA A 252 -17.84 9.18 5.62
CA ALA A 252 -16.54 9.82 5.59
C ALA A 252 -16.62 11.20 6.26
N MET A 253 -15.63 11.52 7.09
CA MET A 253 -15.50 12.83 7.73
C MET A 253 -14.85 13.83 6.78
N ASP A 254 -13.83 13.40 6.06
CA ASP A 254 -13.19 14.16 5.00
C ASP A 254 -13.91 13.92 3.67
N THR A 255 -14.42 15.00 3.10
CA THR A 255 -15.20 15.04 1.86
C THR A 255 -14.84 16.30 1.11
N ILE A 256 -14.99 16.30 -0.22
CA ILE A 256 -14.65 17.45 -1.10
C ILE A 256 -15.41 18.71 -0.72
#